data_AF-A0A7C7CRY0-F1
#
_entry.id   AF-A0A7C7CRY0-F1
#
_cell.length_a   1.000
_cell.length_b   1.000
_cell.length_c   1.000
_cell.angle_alpha   90.00
_cell.angle_beta   90.00
_cell.angle_gamma   90.00
#
_symmetry.space_group_name_H-M   'P 1'
#
loop_
_entity.id
_entity.type
_entity.pdbx_description
1 polymer ?
#
loop_
_entity_poly.entity_id
_entity_poly.type
_entity_poly.pdbx_seq_one_letter_code
_entity_poly.pdbx_strand_id
1 'polypeptide(L)'
;MWREFVSLNSYWQSVNYCEKLRIILGTTAEIRNNAVLLHKGKRMKVLEFQHVKPGKGGAFVRTKLKDIQTGKIINETFNAGARIEIIRVEVKPMQYLYND
;
A
#
# COMPACT_ATOMS: atom_id res chain seq x y z
N MET A 1 37.27 27.60 21.95
CA MET A 1 35.99 27.65 22.70
C MET A 1 35.08 28.56 21.87
N TRP A 2 34.43 28.07 20.82
CA TRP A 2 33.31 27.14 20.82
C TRP A 2 33.37 26.11 19.68
N ARG A 3 33.21 24.87 20.08
CA ARG A 3 32.93 23.63 19.34
C ARG A 3 31.42 23.40 19.66
N GLU A 4 30.50 23.16 18.73
CA GLU A 4 30.13 21.82 18.26
C GLU A 4 28.77 21.82 17.53
N PHE A 5 28.66 20.98 16.50
CA PHE A 5 27.51 20.13 16.15
C PHE A 5 26.36 20.67 15.29
N VAL A 6 26.59 20.50 13.98
CA VAL A 6 25.68 19.83 13.06
C VAL A 6 24.99 18.63 13.75
N SER A 7 23.68 18.73 14.03
CA SER A 7 22.81 17.60 14.34
C SER A 7 21.33 17.99 14.21
N LEU A 8 20.93 18.48 13.03
CA LEU A 8 19.51 18.68 12.67
C LEU A 8 18.97 17.51 11.83
N ASN A 9 19.28 16.26 12.21
CA ASN A 9 18.78 15.12 11.43
C ASN A 9 18.36 13.88 12.25
N SER A 10 17.79 14.10 13.43
CA SER A 10 17.25 13.01 14.27
C SER A 10 15.79 13.22 14.69
N TYR A 11 15.15 14.31 14.26
CA TYR A 11 13.78 14.69 14.63
C TYR A 11 12.69 14.09 13.72
N TRP A 12 12.92 12.88 13.18
CA TRP A 12 11.95 12.21 12.30
C TRP A 12 11.73 10.72 12.60
N GLN A 13 12.36 10.14 13.62
CA GLN A 13 12.30 8.68 13.83
C GLN A 13 11.45 8.19 15.00
N SER A 14 10.87 9.06 15.84
CA SER A 14 10.20 8.62 17.08
C SER A 14 8.69 8.87 17.15
N VAL A 15 8.03 9.08 16.01
CA VAL A 15 6.56 9.00 15.97
C VAL A 15 6.20 7.54 15.73
N ASN A 16 5.86 6.83 16.80
CA ASN A 16 5.31 5.48 16.75
C ASN A 16 4.11 5.45 15.79
N TYR A 17 4.36 5.06 14.54
CA TYR A 17 3.35 4.83 13.54
C TYR A 17 2.66 3.51 13.90
N CYS A 18 1.59 3.57 14.69
CA CYS A 18 0.72 2.41 14.90
C CYS A 18 -0.07 2.19 13.60
N GLU A 19 0.58 1.53 12.66
CA GLU A 19 0.04 1.17 11.36
C GLU A 19 -0.96 0.01 11.58
N LYS A 20 -2.14 0.30 12.11
CA LYS A 20 -3.20 -0.71 12.25
C LYS A 20 -3.75 -1.02 10.86
N LEU A 21 -3.08 -1.94 10.18
CA LEU A 21 -3.46 -2.42 8.86
C LEU A 21 -4.71 -3.29 8.99
N ARG A 22 -5.83 -2.81 8.48
CA ARG A 22 -7.06 -3.60 8.39
C ARG A 22 -7.10 -4.25 7.02
N ILE A 23 -7.17 -5.58 6.99
CA ILE A 23 -7.47 -6.35 5.78
C ILE A 23 -8.98 -6.36 5.61
N ILE A 24 -9.46 -5.92 4.46
CA ILE A 24 -10.86 -6.00 4.05
C ILE A 24 -10.96 -6.89 2.82
N LEU A 25 -11.99 -7.74 2.78
CA LEU A 25 -12.34 -8.48 1.59
C LEU A 25 -13.14 -7.57 0.67
N GLY A 26 -12.64 -7.36 -0.54
CA GLY A 26 -13.27 -6.57 -1.59
C GLY A 26 -13.34 -7.35 -2.89
N THR A 27 -13.79 -6.67 -3.94
CA THR A 27 -13.78 -7.21 -5.31
C THR A 27 -12.89 -6.36 -6.21
N THR A 28 -12.54 -6.86 -7.40
CA THR A 28 -11.75 -6.08 -8.38
C THR A 28 -12.35 -4.72 -8.75
N ALA A 29 -13.63 -4.47 -8.45
CA ALA A 29 -14.28 -3.17 -8.63
C ALA A 29 -13.75 -2.08 -7.67
N GLU A 30 -13.20 -2.48 -6.53
CA GLU A 30 -12.64 -1.58 -5.51
C GLU A 30 -11.16 -1.25 -5.76
N ILE A 31 -10.55 -1.82 -6.79
CA ILE A 31 -9.17 -1.50 -7.17
C ILE A 31 -9.10 -0.02 -7.58
N ARG A 32 -8.13 0.69 -6.98
CA ARG A 32 -7.81 2.07 -7.28
C ARG A 32 -6.29 2.23 -7.35
N ASN A 33 -5.83 3.26 -8.04
CA ASN A 33 -4.41 3.61 -8.06
C ASN A 33 -3.94 3.92 -6.64
N ASN A 34 -2.71 3.52 -6.31
CA ASN A 34 -2.11 3.61 -5.00
C ASN A 34 -2.75 2.77 -3.89
N ALA A 35 -3.80 1.98 -4.17
CA ALA A 35 -4.33 1.02 -3.21
C ALA A 35 -3.26 -0.03 -2.85
N VAL A 36 -3.31 -0.53 -1.62
CA VAL A 36 -2.45 -1.63 -1.17
C VAL A 36 -3.28 -2.89 -1.12
N LEU A 37 -2.80 -3.94 -1.78
CA LEU A 37 -3.41 -5.26 -1.84
C LEU A 37 -2.55 -6.27 -1.09
N LEU A 38 -3.18 -7.23 -0.45
CA LEU A 38 -2.51 -8.44 0.00
C LEU A 38 -2.63 -9.49 -1.11
N HIS A 39 -1.52 -9.81 -1.75
CA HIS A 39 -1.49 -10.77 -2.84
C HIS A 39 -0.31 -11.73 -2.69
N LYS A 40 -0.57 -13.04 -2.69
CA LYS A 40 0.44 -14.10 -2.48
C LYS A 40 1.24 -13.90 -1.18
N GLY A 41 0.58 -13.43 -0.12
CA GLY A 41 1.20 -13.15 1.19
C GLY A 41 2.07 -11.89 1.23
N LYS A 42 2.09 -11.08 0.16
CA LYS A 42 2.89 -9.86 0.07
C LYS A 42 2.03 -8.62 -0.06
N ARG A 43 2.51 -7.51 0.53
CA ARG A 43 1.87 -6.20 0.43
C ARG A 43 2.29 -5.53 -0.88
N MET A 44 1.33 -5.43 -1.79
CA MET A 44 1.54 -4.98 -3.16
C MET A 44 0.77 -3.69 -3.38
N LYS A 45 1.47 -2.61 -3.74
CA LYS A 45 0.87 -1.33 -4.10
C LYS A 45 0.47 -1.33 -5.58
N VAL A 46 -0.77 -0.96 -5.87
CA VAL A 46 -1.25 -0.76 -7.25
C VAL A 46 -0.64 0.52 -7.81
N LEU A 47 0.17 0.40 -8.85
CA LEU A 47 0.67 1.55 -9.61
C LEU A 47 -0.36 2.01 -10.63
N GLU A 48 -0.91 1.04 -11.37
CA GLU A 48 -1.84 1.27 -12.46
C GLU A 48 -2.81 0.09 -12.56
N PHE A 49 -4.06 0.36 -12.93
CA PHE A 49 -5.02 -0.66 -13.30
C PHE A 49 -5.73 -0.29 -14.61
N GLN A 50 -6.07 -1.31 -15.39
CA GLN A 50 -6.80 -1.20 -16.63
C GLN A 50 -7.94 -2.20 -16.63
N HIS A 51 -9.18 -1.72 -16.64
CA HIS A 51 -10.35 -2.55 -16.82
C HIS A 51 -10.65 -2.69 -18.32
N VAL A 52 -10.60 -3.91 -18.83
CA VAL A 52 -10.85 -4.22 -20.24
C VAL A 52 -12.15 -5.03 -20.36
N LYS A 53 -13.03 -4.57 -21.25
CA LYS A 53 -14.25 -5.29 -21.65
C LYS A 53 -14.07 -5.73 -23.11
N PRO A 54 -13.58 -6.95 -23.38
CA PRO A 54 -13.44 -7.42 -24.74
C PRO A 54 -14.84 -7.54 -25.37
N GLY A 55 -15.01 -7.11 -26.62
CA GLY A 55 -16.30 -7.17 -27.32
C GLY A 55 -16.89 -8.59 -27.38
N LYS A 56 -16.05 -9.62 -27.24
CA LYS A 56 -16.43 -11.03 -27.08
C LYS A 56 -15.56 -11.66 -25.98
N GLY A 57 -16.13 -11.90 -24.80
CA GLY A 57 -15.45 -12.52 -23.66
C GLY A 57 -15.76 -11.87 -22.31
N GLY A 58 -15.25 -12.47 -21.22
CA GLY A 58 -15.39 -11.92 -19.87
C GLY A 58 -14.52 -10.67 -19.68
N ALA A 59 -14.99 -9.74 -18.84
CA ALA A 59 -14.21 -8.56 -18.46
C ALA A 59 -13.06 -8.94 -17.53
N PHE A 60 -11.92 -8.25 -17.65
CA PHE A 60 -10.75 -8.48 -16.81
C PHE A 60 -10.06 -7.17 -16.44
N VAL A 61 -9.37 -7.18 -15.31
CA VAL A 61 -8.59 -6.05 -14.78
C VAL A 61 -7.12 -6.41 -14.82
N ARG A 62 -6.34 -5.71 -15.65
CA ARG A 62 -4.88 -5.79 -15.64
C ARG A 62 -4.35 -4.81 -14.61
N THR A 63 -3.40 -5.23 -13.79
CA THR A 63 -2.79 -4.37 -12.78
C THR A 63 -1.29 -4.45 -12.82
N LYS A 64 -0.65 -3.30 -12.63
CA LYS A 64 0.79 -3.20 -12.37
C LYS A 64 0.98 -3.00 -10.89
N LEU A 65 1.53 -4.01 -10.22
CA LEU A 65 1.71 -4.06 -8.78
C LEU A 65 3.18 -3.84 -8.43
N LYS A 66 3.45 -3.12 -7.35
CA LYS A 66 4.78 -2.94 -6.79
C LYS A 66 4.82 -3.50 -5.38
N ASP A 67 5.74 -4.43 -5.12
CA ASP A 67 6.00 -4.93 -3.78
C ASP A 67 6.52 -3.78 -2.90
N ILE A 68 5.88 -3.56 -1.76
CA ILE A 68 6.26 -2.48 -0.83
C ILE A 68 7.58 -2.79 -0.14
N GLN A 69 7.89 -4.07 0.12
CA GLN A 69 9.10 -4.48 0.82
C GLN A 69 10.30 -4.53 -0.11
N THR A 70 10.14 -5.14 -1.30
CA THR A 70 11.26 -5.37 -2.22
C THR A 70 11.35 -4.35 -3.34
N GLY A 71 10.31 -3.54 -3.56
CA GLY A 71 10.23 -2.60 -4.67
C GLY A 71 10.02 -3.26 -6.05
N LYS A 72 9.96 -4.60 -6.13
CA LYS A 72 9.77 -5.35 -7.37
C LYS A 72 8.42 -5.03 -8.01
N ILE A 73 8.41 -4.79 -9.31
CA ILE A 73 7.20 -4.56 -10.08
C ILE A 73 6.77 -5.86 -10.77
N ILE A 74 5.51 -6.23 -10.63
CA ILE A 74 4.89 -7.39 -11.26
C ILE A 74 3.61 -6.97 -11.99
N ASN A 75 3.27 -7.66 -13.08
CA ASN A 75 2.01 -7.47 -13.78
C ASN A 75 1.11 -8.65 -13.46
N GLU A 76 -0.06 -8.40 -12.88
CA GLU A 76 -1.03 -9.42 -12.52
C GLU A 76 -2.38 -9.08 -13.17
N THR A 77 -3.06 -10.09 -13.70
CA THR A 77 -4.39 -9.94 -14.30
C THR A 77 -5.42 -10.66 -13.44
N PHE A 78 -6.50 -9.96 -13.11
CA PHE A 78 -7.62 -10.48 -12.33
C PHE A 78 -8.87 -10.54 -13.22
N ASN A 79 -9.69 -11.58 -13.04
CA ASN A 79 -11.02 -11.61 -13.64
C ASN A 79 -11.91 -10.55 -13.00
N ALA A 80 -12.80 -9.92 -13.76
CA ALA A 80 -13.76 -8.98 -13.20
C ALA A 80 -14.66 -9.69 -12.17
N GLY A 81 -14.77 -9.11 -10.97
CA GLY A 81 -15.55 -9.67 -9.86
C GLY A 81 -14.76 -10.66 -8.99
N ALA A 82 -13.48 -10.90 -9.26
CA ALA A 82 -12.65 -11.72 -8.38
C ALA A 82 -12.55 -11.09 -6.99
N ARG A 83 -12.52 -11.94 -5.95
CA ARG A 83 -12.30 -11.51 -4.57
C ARG A 83 -10.84 -11.11 -4.40
N ILE A 84 -10.63 -9.97 -3.76
CA ILE A 84 -9.30 -9.44 -3.47
C ILE A 84 -9.24 -8.99 -2.01
N GLU A 85 -8.04 -9.06 -1.44
CA GLU A 85 -7.76 -8.57 -0.10
C GLU A 85 -7.12 -7.19 -0.21
N ILE A 86 -7.82 -6.17 0.30
CA ILE A 86 -7.36 -4.79 0.29
C ILE A 86 -6.88 -4.46 1.69
N ILE A 87 -5.72 -3.82 1.78
CA ILE A 87 -5.17 -3.33 3.04
C ILE A 87 -5.52 -1.84 3.13
N ARG A 88 -6.37 -1.50 4.10
CA ARG A 88 -6.67 -0.11 4.43
C ARG A 88 -5.67 0.39 5.47
N VAL A 89 -4.89 1.39 5.07
CA VAL A 89 -3.94 2.06 5.95
C VAL A 89 -4.66 3.23 6.62
N GLU A 90 -4.77 3.19 7.94
CA GLU A 90 -5.25 4.32 8.74
C GLU A 90 -4.05 5.04 9.32
N VAL A 91 -3.89 6.32 8.97
CA VAL A 91 -2.87 7.18 9.57
C VAL A 91 -3.54 7.95 10.71
N LYS A 92 -3.10 7.71 11.94
CA LYS A 92 -3.54 8.48 13.12
C LYS A 92 -2.35 9.26 13.67
N PRO A 93 -2.43 10.59 13.76
CA PRO A 93 -1.40 11.37 14.45
C PRO A 93 -1.49 11.03 15.94
N MET A 94 -0.42 10.49 16.51
CA MET A 94 -0.30 10.26 17.95
C MET A 94 0.65 11.29 18.54
N GLN A 95 0.29 11.83 19.70
CA GLN A 95 1.18 12.67 20.49
C GLN A 95 2.08 11.74 21.31
N TYR A 96 3.40 11.87 21.13
CA TYR A 96 4.37 11.20 21.96
C TYR A 96 4.32 11.83 23.35
N LEU A 97 3.74 11.12 24.33
CA LEU A 97 3.99 11.43 25.75
C LEU A 97 5.33 10.80 26.10
N TYR A 98 6.20 11.60 26.68
CA TYR A 98 7.55 11.23 27.07
C TYR A 98 7.57 9.89 27.81
N ASN A 99 8.51 9.04 27.42
CA ASN A 99 8.87 7.85 28.15
C ASN A 99 10.03 8.28 29.05
N ASP A 100 9.72 8.57 30.33
CA ASP A 100 10.73 8.92 31.36
C ASP A 100 11.85 7.86 31.44
#